data_AF-A0A5J5QH64-F1
#
_entry.id   AF-A0A5J5QH64-F1
#
_cell.length_a   1.000
_cell.length_b   1.000
_cell.length_c   1.000
_cell.angle_alpha   90.00
_cell.angle_beta   90.00
_cell.angle_gamma   90.00
#
_symmetry.space_group_name_H-M   'P 1'
#
loop_
_entity.id
_entity.type
_entity.pdbx_description
1 polymer ?
#
loop_
_entity_poly.entity_id
_entity_poly.type
_entity_poly.pdbx_seq_one_letter_code
_entity_poly.pdbx_strand_id
1 'polypeptide(L)'
;QELAWTILKLKGKSLLVVILKLAWSAYLYVVWRQRNKKYFGASLLTEDTILVQIKEIVRVHLGGSLINRTNPTNASLYTFWGIIG
;
A
#
# COMPACT_ATOMS: atom_id res chain seq x y z
N GLN A 1 8.87 -14.81 -15.43
CA GLN A 1 10.10 -14.00 -15.33
C GLN A 1 9.93 -12.84 -14.34
N GLU A 2 8.89 -12.03 -14.49
CA GLU A 2 8.53 -10.91 -13.58
C GLU A 2 8.39 -11.33 -12.10
N LEU A 3 7.60 -12.38 -11.80
CA LEU A 3 7.36 -12.83 -10.42
C LEU A 3 8.65 -13.16 -9.65
N ALA A 4 9.60 -13.86 -10.28
CA ALA A 4 10.87 -14.22 -9.66
C ALA A 4 11.73 -12.97 -9.38
N TRP A 5 11.71 -11.99 -10.28
CA TRP A 5 12.40 -10.71 -10.11
C TRP A 5 11.79 -9.89 -8.96
N THR A 6 10.46 -9.82 -8.89
CA THR A 6 9.73 -9.15 -7.81
C THR A 6 10.01 -9.80 -6.45
N ILE A 7 10.04 -11.13 -6.38
CA ILE A 7 10.38 -11.86 -5.15
C ILE A 7 11.81 -11.53 -4.69
N LEU A 8 12.76 -11.43 -5.62
CA LEU A 8 14.16 -11.11 -5.32
C LEU A 8 14.31 -9.67 -4.82
N LYS A 9 13.56 -8.72 -5.40
CA LYS A 9 13.64 -7.28 -5.08
C LYS A 9 12.78 -6.85 -3.89
N LEU A 10 11.67 -7.55 -3.61
CA LEU A 10 10.81 -7.32 -2.44
C LEU A 10 11.22 -8.17 -1.22
N LYS A 11 12.45 -8.70 -1.22
CA LYS A 11 13.04 -9.40 -0.07
C LYS A 11 13.58 -8.38 0.93
N GLY A 12 13.25 -8.56 2.21
CA GLY A 12 13.74 -7.71 3.30
C GLY A 12 12.66 -6.93 4.05
N LYS A 13 13.11 -6.11 5.00
CA LYS A 13 12.30 -5.31 5.93
C LYS A 13 12.53 -3.80 5.77
N SER A 14 13.09 -3.36 4.65
CA SER A 14 13.22 -1.92 4.39
C SER A 14 11.84 -1.29 4.29
N LEU A 15 11.73 -0.02 4.68
CA LEU A 15 10.46 0.70 4.67
C LEU A 15 9.82 0.68 3.27
N LEU A 16 10.62 0.89 2.22
CA LEU A 16 10.17 0.84 0.84
C LEU A 16 9.55 -0.52 0.47
N VAL A 17 10.20 -1.62 0.86
CA VAL A 17 9.68 -2.97 0.59
C VAL A 17 8.36 -3.20 1.34
N VAL A 18 8.23 -2.68 2.55
CA VAL A 18 6.98 -2.76 3.33
C VAL A 18 5.88 -1.93 2.68
N ILE A 19 6.15 -0.71 2.24
CA ILE A 19 5.22 0.14 1.49
C ILE A 19 4.74 -0.58 0.22
N LEU A 20 5.65 -1.17 -0.55
CA LEU A 20 5.31 -1.89 -1.78
C LEU A 20 4.43 -3.11 -1.51
N LYS A 21 4.73 -3.88 -0.45
CA LYS A 21 3.90 -5.02 -0.04
C LYS A 21 2.51 -4.57 0.38
N LEU A 22 2.40 -3.51 1.20
CA LEU A 22 1.12 -2.95 1.62
C LEU A 22 0.31 -2.44 0.43
N ALA A 23 0.94 -1.70 -0.49
CA ALA A 23 0.28 -1.18 -1.69
C ALA A 23 -0.25 -2.31 -2.58
N TRP A 24 0.54 -3.37 -2.77
CA TRP A 24 0.12 -4.55 -3.53
C TRP A 24 -1.07 -5.27 -2.89
N SER A 25 -1.01 -5.52 -1.58
CA SER A 25 -2.11 -6.16 -0.84
C SER A 25 -3.38 -5.30 -0.85
N ALA A 26 -3.25 -3.99 -0.66
CA ALA A 26 -4.37 -3.05 -0.73
C ALA A 26 -5.00 -3.01 -2.13
N TYR A 27 -4.17 -3.00 -3.18
CA TYR A 27 -4.65 -3.07 -4.56
C TYR A 27 -5.46 -4.34 -4.81
N LEU A 28 -4.94 -5.52 -4.47
CA LEU A 28 -5.65 -6.79 -4.63
C LEU A 28 -6.98 -6.80 -3.88
N TYR A 29 -6.98 -6.32 -2.63
CA TYR A 29 -8.18 -6.24 -1.82
C TYR A 29 -9.24 -5.31 -2.44
N VAL A 30 -8.86 -4.10 -2.87
CA VAL A 30 -9.81 -3.14 -3.43
C VAL A 30 -10.37 -3.65 -4.77
N VAL A 31 -9.54 -4.23 -5.63
CA VAL A 31 -10.00 -4.82 -6.90
C VAL A 31 -10.99 -5.97 -6.64
N TRP A 32 -10.66 -6.87 -5.71
CA TRP A 32 -11.57 -7.95 -5.31
C TRP A 32 -12.90 -7.38 -4.79
N ARG A 33 -12.84 -6.35 -3.94
CA ARG A 33 -14.03 -5.67 -3.40
C ARG A 33 -14.89 -5.03 -4.49
N GLN A 34 -14.29 -4.37 -5.48
CA GLN A 34 -15.04 -3.79 -6.61
C GLN A 34 -15.69 -4.88 -7.47
N ARG A 35 -15.00 -6.00 -7.72
CA ARG A 35 -15.57 -7.14 -8.44
C ARG A 35 -16.77 -7.73 -7.69
N ASN A 36 -16.68 -7.89 -6.37
CA ASN A 36 -17.82 -8.34 -5.57
C ASN A 36 -18.98 -7.35 -5.60
N LYS A 37 -18.70 -6.04 -5.48
CA LYS A 37 -19.75 -5.02 -5.61
C LYS A 37 -20.49 -5.12 -6.94
N LYS A 38 -19.76 -5.30 -8.05
CA LYS A 38 -20.36 -5.53 -9.36
C LYS A 38 -21.29 -6.75 -9.36
N TYR A 39 -20.85 -7.86 -8.77
CA TYR A 39 -21.62 -9.09 -8.73
C TYR A 39 -22.92 -8.97 -7.92
N PHE A 40 -22.89 -8.24 -6.80
CA PHE A 40 -24.05 -8.01 -5.93
C PHE A 40 -24.85 -6.73 -6.30
N GLY A 41 -24.64 -6.14 -7.48
CA GLY A 41 -25.42 -4.99 -7.96
C GLY A 41 -25.18 -3.68 -7.21
N ALA A 42 -24.08 -3.56 -6.46
CA ALA A 42 -23.71 -2.33 -5.76
C ALA A 42 -22.92 -1.37 -6.66
N SER A 43 -22.98 -0.07 -6.34
CA SER A 43 -22.22 0.99 -7.03
C SER A 43 -20.71 0.73 -7.01
N LEU A 44 -20.10 0.84 -8.19
CA LEU A 44 -18.66 0.83 -8.40
C LEU A 44 -18.06 2.20 -8.10
N LEU A 45 -16.83 2.18 -7.59
CA LEU A 45 -16.06 3.40 -7.37
C LEU A 45 -15.32 3.82 -8.64
N THR A 46 -15.05 5.12 -8.77
CA THR A 46 -14.13 5.64 -9.79
C THR A 46 -12.70 5.21 -9.50
N GLU A 47 -11.86 5.21 -10.53
CA GLU A 47 -10.43 4.91 -10.40
C GLU A 47 -9.73 5.84 -9.39
N ASP A 48 -10.05 7.14 -9.42
CA ASP A 48 -9.50 8.11 -8.45
C ASP A 48 -9.86 7.74 -7.01
N THR A 49 -11.11 7.34 -6.78
CA THR A 49 -11.57 6.94 -5.45
C THR A 49 -10.88 5.65 -4.99
N ILE A 50 -10.66 4.71 -5.91
CA ILE A 50 -9.90 3.46 -5.65
C ILE A 50 -8.46 3.79 -5.26
N LEU A 51 -7.80 4.70 -5.99
CA LEU A 51 -6.44 5.12 -5.71
C LEU A 51 -6.33 5.79 -4.33
N VAL A 52 -7.27 6.66 -3.99
CA VAL A 52 -7.35 7.29 -2.66
C VAL A 52 -7.51 6.23 -1.57
N GLN A 53 -8.39 5.24 -1.75
CA GLN A 53 -8.56 4.14 -0.79
C GLN A 53 -7.28 3.33 -0.60
N ILE A 54 -6.57 3.00 -1.68
CA ILE A 54 -5.30 2.25 -1.60
C ILE A 54 -4.27 3.07 -0.82
N LYS A 55 -4.12 4.37 -1.14
CA LYS A 55 -3.18 5.26 -0.43
C LYS A 55 -3.52 5.35 1.07
N GLU A 56 -4.80 5.44 1.41
CA GLU A 56 -5.23 5.51 2.81
C GLU A 56 -4.95 4.19 3.57
N ILE A 57 -5.24 3.04 2.96
CA ILE A 57 -4.92 1.74 3.56
C ILE A 57 -3.42 1.65 3.85
N VAL A 58 -2.57 2.03 2.90
CA VAL A 58 -1.11 2.04 3.08
C VAL A 58 -0.71 2.97 4.22
N ARG A 59 -1.23 4.20 4.24
CA ARG A 59 -0.94 5.20 5.29
C ARG A 59 -1.27 4.67 6.69
N VAL A 60 -2.47 4.13 6.89
CA VAL A 60 -2.92 3.61 8.18
C VAL A 60 -2.01 2.47 8.67
N HIS A 61 -1.68 1.52 7.80
CA HIS A 61 -0.81 0.39 8.16
C HIS A 61 0.64 0.83 8.40
N LEU A 62 1.11 1.82 7.65
CA LEU A 62 2.45 2.37 7.81
C LEU A 62 2.58 3.17 9.12
N GLY A 63 1.51 3.86 9.54
CA GLY A 63 1.44 4.60 10.81
C GLY A 63 1.52 3.70 12.05
N GLY A 64 1.03 2.47 11.95
CA GLY A 64 1.18 1.43 12.98
C GLY A 64 2.51 0.67 12.94
N SER A 65 3.39 0.93 11.96
CA SER A 65 4.63 0.18 11.79
C SER A 65 5.74 0.66 12.75
N LEU A 66 6.46 -0.29 13.36
CA LEU A 66 7.61 -0.06 14.25
C LEU A 66 8.95 0.12 13.50
N ILE A 67 8.93 0.33 12.18
CA ILE A 67 10.17 0.52 11.41
C ILE A 67 10.81 1.85 11.80
N ASN A 68 12.12 1.83 12.04
CA ASN A 68 12.85 2.96 12.60
C ASN A 68 12.62 4.26 11.80
N ARG A 69 11.88 5.20 12.42
CA ARG A 69 11.48 6.50 11.87
C ARG A 69 12.61 7.52 11.86
N THR A 70 13.64 7.33 12.69
CA THR A 70 14.77 8.28 12.83
C THR A 70 15.83 8.10 11.75
N ASN A 71 15.74 7.04 10.93
CA ASN A 71 16.58 6.91 9.75
C ASN A 71 16.20 7.99 8.72
N PRO A 72 17.14 8.84 8.26
CA PRO A 72 16.82 9.99 7.39
C PRO A 72 16.20 9.57 6.04
N THR A 73 16.56 8.41 5.50
CA THR A 73 15.95 7.85 4.28
C THR A 73 14.51 7.41 4.51
N ASN A 74 14.18 6.97 5.73
CA ASN A 74 12.82 6.60 6.09
C ASN A 74 11.97 7.83 6.45
N ALA A 75 12.57 8.85 7.07
CA ALA A 75 11.87 10.07 7.49
C ALA A 75 11.24 10.82 6.30
N SER A 76 11.93 10.91 5.16
CA SER A 76 11.38 11.50 3.94
C SER A 76 10.20 10.71 3.39
N LEU A 77 10.28 9.37 3.43
CA LEU A 77 9.18 8.50 3.02
C LEU A 77 7.96 8.63 3.94
N TYR A 78 8.15 8.63 5.26
CA TYR A 78 7.05 8.86 6.21
C TYR A 78 6.39 10.24 5.99
N THR A 79 7.20 11.28 5.77
CA THR A 79 6.70 12.64 5.45
C THR A 79 5.87 12.66 4.17
N PHE A 80 6.32 11.99 3.11
CA PHE A 80 5.56 11.87 1.85
C PHE A 80 4.20 11.20 2.06
N TRP A 81 4.11 10.23 2.96
CA TRP A 81 2.85 9.57 3.32
C TRP A 81 1.98 10.38 4.30
N GLY A 82 2.43 11.56 4.74
CA GLY A 82 1.73 12.41 5.71
C GLY A 82 1.77 11.84 7.13
N ILE A 83 2.69 10.93 7.42
CA ILE A 83 2.86 10.32 8.74
C ILE A 83 3.98 11.10 9.43
N ILE A 84 3.58 12.04 10.28
CA ILE A 84 4.50 12.81 11.11
C ILE A 84 4.97 11.89 12.24
N GLY A 85 6.29 11.71 12.33
CA GLY A 85 6.97 10.99 13.41
C GLY A 85 7.21 11.90 14.59
#